data_AF-A0A7X7FAF4-F1
#
_entry.id   AF-A0A7X7FAF4-F1
#
_cell.length_a   1.000
_cell.length_b   1.000
_cell.length_c   1.000
_cell.angle_alpha   90.00
_cell.angle_beta   90.00
_cell.angle_gamma   90.00
#
_symmetry.space_group_name_H-M   'P 1'
#
loop_
_entity.id
_entity.type
_entity.pdbx_description
1 polymer ?
#
loop_
_entity_poly.entity_id
_entity_poly.type
_entity_poly.pdbx_seq_one_letter_code
_entity_poly.pdbx_strand_id
1 'polypeptide(L)'
;MTFASGLPAETNGILPPYLVYFDTQFGSTIVNGMFMKYGPNGMAIFDDFQATNSFDLGASAVVHVTSAVNLGGVPASCHALRGRAAVSNGDLTIQSGGLIVGGAFQYWTANLFFGENGTGNAYVHMDGHTDSAKANELRGAIHCQDFVKFGAQTDLRLTASNAIAGKVELQDGGLVAAHRYALGSDVDLEMGIGTRFDLKTGAATCEIGGLRSRGRATVRPNGTASETLVIHPAANTTNVFNGSLSNVNGILGVTVAGAGRQVFNGASDYTGDTVVESGATLLLGDDGVLGATEVSVAGGATFGGTGSTAGALVLDDGAKLKLTPGTPLRVASLDAVTDASVTIDVSENASFSEGPVLTWSGAGPAAAPDFELVGAPSASRGAYEAVFDAEARQVAVALVFPPATTIIVR
;
A
#
# COMPACT_ATOMS: atom_id res chain seq x y z
N MET A 1 17.98 -20.80 -30.77
CA MET A 1 17.72 -19.48 -30.15
C MET A 1 16.32 -19.56 -29.57
N THR A 2 16.22 -19.75 -28.26
CA THR A 2 14.94 -19.98 -27.58
C THR A 2 14.60 -18.70 -26.84
N PHE A 3 13.54 -18.00 -27.27
CA PHE A 3 13.09 -16.78 -26.62
C PHE A 3 12.40 -17.16 -25.32
N ALA A 4 13.03 -16.88 -24.17
CA ALA A 4 12.33 -16.86 -22.90
C ALA A 4 11.55 -15.53 -22.85
N SER A 5 10.33 -15.53 -23.36
CA SER A 5 9.41 -14.41 -23.29
C SER A 5 8.92 -14.24 -21.85
N GLY A 6 9.65 -13.44 -21.08
CA GLY A 6 9.14 -12.77 -19.88
C GLY A 6 9.08 -11.28 -20.14
N LEU A 7 8.20 -10.85 -21.06
CA LEU A 7 7.92 -9.42 -21.24
C LEU A 7 7.01 -8.96 -20.09
N PRO A 8 7.26 -7.79 -19.48
CA PRO A 8 6.32 -7.20 -18.55
C PRO A 8 5.02 -6.87 -19.29
N ALA A 9 3.89 -7.18 -18.66
CA ALA A 9 2.57 -6.94 -19.24
C ALA A 9 2.39 -5.45 -19.60
N GLU A 10 2.03 -5.20 -20.86
CA GLU A 10 1.65 -3.89 -21.38
C GLU A 10 0.30 -3.47 -20.79
N THR A 11 0.29 -2.77 -19.66
CA THR A 11 -0.89 -1.99 -19.23
C THR A 11 -0.43 -0.75 -18.49
N ASN A 12 -0.28 0.37 -19.23
CA ASN A 12 -0.51 1.77 -18.81
C ASN A 12 0.20 2.84 -19.67
N GLY A 13 0.46 2.60 -20.97
CA GLY A 13 0.80 3.68 -21.91
C GLY A 13 2.13 4.40 -21.67
N ILE A 14 2.94 3.93 -20.73
CA ILE A 14 4.35 4.30 -20.59
C ILE A 14 5.13 3.13 -21.19
N LEU A 15 5.78 3.36 -22.33
CA LEU A 15 6.78 2.42 -22.84
C LEU A 15 7.83 2.22 -21.73
N PRO A 16 8.02 1.02 -21.14
CA PRO A 16 9.14 0.81 -20.25
C PRO A 16 10.42 1.09 -21.07
N PRO A 17 11.33 1.99 -20.64
CA PRO A 17 12.35 2.46 -21.56
C PRO A 17 13.47 1.46 -21.85
N TYR A 18 13.44 0.24 -21.31
CA TYR A 18 14.61 -0.64 -21.31
C TYR A 18 14.23 -2.08 -21.62
N LEU A 19 14.62 -2.54 -22.82
CA LEU A 19 14.90 -3.95 -23.05
C LEU A 19 16.38 -4.15 -22.77
N VAL A 20 16.69 -4.96 -21.76
CA VAL A 20 18.07 -5.33 -21.45
C VAL A 20 18.28 -6.75 -21.96
N TYR A 21 19.07 -6.88 -23.01
CA TYR A 21 19.45 -8.17 -23.56
C TYR A 21 20.75 -8.64 -22.89
N PHE A 22 20.72 -9.83 -22.32
CA PHE A 22 21.92 -10.50 -21.82
C PHE A 22 22.19 -11.72 -22.69
N ASP A 23 23.23 -11.69 -23.52
CA ASP A 23 23.67 -12.90 -24.19
C ASP A 23 24.46 -13.76 -23.19
N THR A 24 23.90 -14.91 -22.81
CA THR A 24 24.62 -15.92 -22.04
C THR A 24 25.22 -16.94 -22.98
N GLN A 25 26.14 -16.51 -23.83
CA GLN A 25 26.96 -17.44 -24.60
C GLN A 25 28.13 -17.92 -23.73
N PHE A 26 27.97 -19.15 -23.21
CA PHE A 26 28.98 -20.00 -22.58
C PHE A 26 29.46 -19.62 -21.16
N GLY A 27 29.01 -20.39 -20.17
CA GLY A 27 29.47 -20.26 -18.78
C GLY A 27 28.88 -19.03 -18.08
N SER A 28 29.05 -18.94 -16.76
CA SER A 28 28.43 -17.93 -15.88
C SER A 28 28.80 -16.46 -16.15
N THR A 29 29.48 -16.17 -17.26
CA THR A 29 30.02 -14.86 -17.62
C THR A 29 29.26 -14.31 -18.81
N ILE A 30 28.60 -13.16 -18.64
CA ILE A 30 27.98 -12.43 -19.74
C ILE A 30 29.08 -11.67 -20.45
N VAL A 31 29.30 -12.02 -21.71
CA VAL A 31 30.38 -11.44 -22.52
C VAL A 31 29.91 -10.17 -23.21
N ASN A 32 28.64 -10.10 -23.63
CA ASN A 32 28.03 -8.93 -24.27
C ASN A 32 26.59 -8.72 -23.76
N GLY A 33 26.23 -7.48 -23.48
CA GLY A 33 24.87 -7.09 -23.16
C GLY A 33 24.54 -5.77 -23.85
N MET A 34 23.35 -5.66 -24.43
CA MET A 34 22.89 -4.43 -25.06
C MET A 34 21.83 -3.79 -24.17
N PHE A 35 22.03 -2.52 -23.84
CA PHE A 35 21.01 -1.67 -23.24
C PHE A 35 20.35 -0.87 -24.35
N MET A 36 19.04 -1.04 -24.51
CA MET A 36 18.25 -0.18 -25.39
C MET A 36 17.69 0.99 -24.59
N LYS A 37 17.96 2.23 -25.04
CA LYS A 37 17.39 3.48 -24.53
C LYS A 37 16.53 4.12 -25.62
N TYR A 38 15.40 4.72 -25.28
CA TYR A 38 14.71 5.60 -26.22
C TYR A 38 15.18 7.05 -26.06
N GLY A 39 15.69 7.64 -27.15
CA GLY A 39 16.01 9.06 -27.20
C GLY A 39 14.76 9.95 -27.13
N PRO A 40 14.89 11.28 -26.94
CA PRO A 40 13.77 12.21 -26.84
C PRO A 40 12.83 12.23 -28.06
N ASN A 41 13.27 11.65 -29.19
CA ASN A 41 12.48 11.50 -30.42
C ASN A 41 11.86 10.09 -30.58
N GLY A 42 11.92 9.23 -29.56
CA GLY A 42 11.44 7.84 -29.63
C GLY A 42 12.35 6.88 -30.42
N MET A 43 13.59 7.26 -30.75
CA MET A 43 14.54 6.36 -31.40
C MET A 43 15.27 5.48 -30.39
N ALA A 44 15.37 4.18 -30.66
CA ALA A 44 16.19 3.25 -29.88
C ALA A 44 17.70 3.52 -30.10
N ILE A 45 18.42 3.72 -29.00
CA ILE A 45 19.87 3.83 -28.90
C ILE A 45 20.35 2.57 -28.19
N PHE A 46 21.34 1.89 -28.74
CA PHE A 46 21.90 0.67 -28.16
C PHE A 46 23.29 0.96 -27.61
N ASP A 47 23.47 0.84 -26.30
CA ASP A 47 24.77 0.97 -25.65
C ASP A 47 25.33 -0.40 -25.28
N ASP A 48 26.61 -0.59 -25.61
CA ASP A 48 27.36 -1.81 -25.32
C ASP A 48 27.91 -1.77 -23.89
N PHE A 49 28.08 -2.94 -23.31
CA PHE A 49 28.37 -3.07 -21.89
C PHE A 49 29.87 -3.11 -21.60
N GLN A 50 30.31 -2.39 -20.57
CA GLN A 50 31.68 -2.45 -20.08
C GLN A 50 31.68 -3.23 -18.76
N ALA A 51 32.13 -4.49 -18.79
CA ALA A 51 32.36 -5.26 -17.57
C ALA A 51 33.61 -4.70 -16.85
N THR A 52 33.41 -3.79 -15.90
CA THR A 52 34.49 -3.16 -15.15
C THR A 52 34.25 -3.24 -13.66
N ASN A 53 35.34 -3.33 -12.89
CA ASN A 53 35.32 -3.12 -11.44
C ASN A 53 35.60 -1.64 -11.09
N SER A 54 35.59 -0.75 -12.08
CA SER A 54 35.81 0.69 -11.92
C SER A 54 34.53 1.45 -12.25
N PHE A 55 34.08 2.27 -11.32
CA PHE A 55 32.92 3.15 -11.45
C PHE A 55 33.29 4.57 -11.93
N ASP A 56 34.58 4.79 -12.24
CA ASP A 56 35.12 6.08 -12.67
C ASP A 56 35.09 6.22 -14.20
N LEU A 57 33.98 5.80 -14.83
CA LEU A 57 33.84 5.69 -16.30
C LEU A 57 33.11 6.89 -16.94
N GLY A 58 32.84 7.94 -16.17
CA GLY A 58 32.01 9.04 -16.61
C GLY A 58 30.52 8.69 -16.69
N ALA A 59 29.69 9.73 -16.80
CA ALA A 59 28.22 9.72 -16.74
C ALA A 59 27.48 8.80 -17.73
N SER A 60 28.16 8.17 -18.69
CA SER A 60 27.55 7.43 -19.80
C SER A 60 27.69 5.91 -19.72
N ALA A 61 28.45 5.38 -18.75
CA ALA A 61 28.74 3.95 -18.71
C ALA A 61 27.61 3.11 -18.12
N VAL A 62 27.37 1.93 -18.70
CA VAL A 62 26.58 0.86 -18.08
C VAL A 62 27.53 -0.16 -17.45
N VAL A 63 27.34 -0.45 -16.16
CA VAL A 63 28.32 -1.15 -15.32
C VAL A 63 27.83 -2.55 -14.93
N HIS A 64 28.69 -3.57 -15.04
CA HIS A 64 28.53 -4.86 -14.33
C HIS A 64 29.37 -4.86 -13.09
N VAL A 65 28.78 -5.27 -11.98
CA VAL A 65 29.54 -5.66 -10.80
C VAL A 65 29.51 -7.17 -10.69
N THR A 66 30.57 -7.83 -11.15
CA THR A 66 30.72 -9.30 -11.09
C THR A 66 31.52 -9.79 -9.87
N SER A 67 32.28 -8.89 -9.25
CA SER A 67 33.01 -9.12 -7.99
C SER A 67 32.77 -7.95 -7.03
N ALA A 68 33.01 -8.14 -5.73
CA ALA A 68 32.74 -7.10 -4.75
C ALA A 68 33.56 -5.83 -5.02
N VAL A 69 32.92 -4.66 -4.93
CA VAL A 69 33.55 -3.34 -5.14
C VAL A 69 33.32 -2.44 -3.93
N ASN A 70 34.37 -1.71 -3.54
CA ASN A 70 34.30 -0.67 -2.53
C ASN A 70 34.55 0.69 -3.18
N LEU A 71 33.60 1.63 -3.10
CA LEU A 71 33.75 2.95 -3.71
C LEU A 71 34.69 3.87 -2.92
N GLY A 72 35.15 3.44 -1.74
CA GLY A 72 36.11 4.20 -0.92
C GLY A 72 35.59 5.56 -0.43
N GLY A 73 34.27 5.77 -0.46
CA GLY A 73 33.64 7.06 -0.13
C GLY A 73 33.69 8.10 -1.25
N VAL A 74 34.21 7.76 -2.43
CA VAL A 74 34.20 8.64 -3.60
C VAL A 74 32.85 8.52 -4.30
N PRO A 75 32.18 9.64 -4.62
CA PRO A 75 30.97 9.62 -5.42
C PRO A 75 31.23 8.98 -6.79
N ALA A 76 30.44 7.98 -7.14
CA ALA A 76 30.48 7.31 -8.43
C ALA A 76 29.23 7.64 -9.24
N SER A 77 29.30 7.57 -10.56
CA SER A 77 28.11 7.69 -11.41
C SER A 77 28.11 6.72 -12.58
N CYS A 78 26.92 6.24 -12.95
CA CYS A 78 26.70 5.38 -14.11
C CYS A 78 25.31 5.65 -14.71
N HIS A 79 25.09 5.20 -15.95
CA HIS A 79 23.78 5.28 -16.59
C HIS A 79 22.85 4.18 -16.07
N ALA A 80 23.34 2.93 -16.03
CA ALA A 80 22.64 1.77 -15.48
C ALA A 80 23.63 0.82 -14.79
N LEU A 81 23.12 -0.01 -13.89
CA LEU A 81 23.94 -0.92 -13.10
C LEU A 81 23.32 -2.31 -13.06
N ARG A 82 24.14 -3.34 -13.29
CA ARG A 82 23.84 -4.72 -12.92
C ARG A 82 24.73 -5.17 -11.76
N GLY A 83 24.11 -5.46 -10.63
CA GLY A 83 24.76 -6.05 -9.46
C GLY A 83 24.65 -7.57 -9.44
N ARG A 84 25.80 -8.27 -9.46
CA ARG A 84 25.91 -9.70 -9.07
C ARG A 84 26.74 -9.91 -7.80
N ALA A 85 27.41 -8.87 -7.32
CA ALA A 85 28.21 -8.88 -6.10
C ALA A 85 27.99 -7.60 -5.28
N ALA A 86 28.56 -7.57 -4.07
CA ALA A 86 28.40 -6.46 -3.14
C ALA A 86 29.10 -5.18 -3.65
N VAL A 87 28.40 -4.05 -3.55
CA VAL A 87 28.91 -2.69 -3.70
C VAL A 87 28.80 -2.04 -2.33
N SER A 88 29.93 -1.60 -1.80
CA SER A 88 30.02 -1.11 -0.42
C SER A 88 30.64 0.27 -0.33
N ASN A 89 30.15 1.03 0.64
CA ASN A 89 30.62 2.37 1.04
C ASN A 89 30.47 3.43 -0.06
N GLY A 90 30.20 4.67 0.34
CA GLY A 90 30.08 5.80 -0.58
C GLY A 90 28.71 5.94 -1.25
N ASP A 91 28.65 6.89 -2.17
CA ASP A 91 27.44 7.29 -2.88
C ASP A 91 27.57 6.92 -4.36
N LEU A 92 26.53 6.29 -4.91
CA LEU A 92 26.45 5.93 -6.32
C LEU A 92 25.24 6.58 -6.96
N THR A 93 25.48 7.38 -7.99
CA THR A 93 24.42 7.97 -8.82
C THR A 93 24.13 7.12 -10.06
N ILE A 94 22.89 6.72 -10.24
CA ILE A 94 22.36 6.06 -11.45
C ILE A 94 21.53 7.09 -12.22
N GLN A 95 22.08 7.65 -13.29
CA GLN A 95 21.55 8.88 -13.87
C GLN A 95 20.23 8.73 -14.63
N SER A 96 20.05 7.66 -15.41
CA SER A 96 18.88 7.60 -16.32
C SER A 96 18.54 6.21 -16.88
N GLY A 97 19.04 5.12 -16.29
CA GLY A 97 18.73 3.74 -16.71
C GLY A 97 17.92 3.02 -15.64
N GLY A 98 18.60 2.28 -14.79
CA GLY A 98 17.98 1.52 -13.71
C GLY A 98 18.98 0.58 -13.03
N LEU A 99 18.47 -0.20 -12.10
CA LEU A 99 19.21 -1.16 -11.32
C LEU A 99 18.68 -2.57 -11.60
N ILE A 100 19.55 -3.46 -12.06
CA ILE A 100 19.27 -4.89 -12.13
C ILE A 100 20.05 -5.59 -11.02
N VAL A 101 19.32 -6.24 -10.12
CA VAL A 101 19.88 -7.06 -9.06
C VAL A 101 19.66 -8.52 -9.44
N GLY A 102 20.73 -9.29 -9.59
CA GLY A 102 20.59 -10.71 -9.94
C GLY A 102 21.82 -11.55 -9.61
N GLY A 103 21.76 -12.86 -9.87
CA GLY A 103 22.85 -13.78 -9.55
C GLY A 103 23.08 -13.92 -8.03
N ALA A 104 24.31 -14.20 -7.58
CA ALA A 104 24.69 -14.42 -6.17
C ALA A 104 24.71 -13.14 -5.30
N PHE A 105 23.81 -12.21 -5.58
CA PHE A 105 23.74 -10.92 -4.91
C PHE A 105 23.35 -11.07 -3.43
N GLN A 106 24.23 -10.61 -2.54
CA GLN A 106 23.97 -10.59 -1.10
C GLN A 106 23.40 -9.24 -0.68
N TYR A 107 24.25 -8.21 -0.57
CA TYR A 107 23.83 -6.90 -0.08
C TYR A 107 24.62 -5.75 -0.69
N TRP A 108 24.03 -4.55 -0.67
CA TRP A 108 24.68 -3.26 -0.97
C TRP A 108 24.62 -2.33 0.22
N THR A 109 25.74 -1.68 0.54
CA THR A 109 25.80 -0.66 1.59
C THR A 109 26.06 0.74 1.07
N ALA A 110 26.35 0.90 -0.23
CA ALA A 110 26.43 2.22 -0.86
C ALA A 110 25.05 2.86 -0.93
N ASN A 111 24.98 4.18 -0.73
CA ASN A 111 23.76 4.93 -0.99
C ASN A 111 23.53 5.01 -2.51
N LEU A 112 22.27 4.95 -2.91
CA LEU A 112 21.87 5.00 -4.31
C LEU A 112 21.09 6.28 -4.58
N PHE A 113 21.54 7.05 -5.54
CA PHE A 113 20.86 8.26 -6.02
C PHE A 113 20.39 8.01 -7.45
N PHE A 114 19.09 8.06 -7.71
CA PHE A 114 18.56 7.93 -9.06
C PHE A 114 18.31 9.31 -9.66
N GLY A 115 18.85 9.57 -10.84
CA GLY A 115 18.91 10.92 -11.41
C GLY A 115 19.86 11.86 -10.67
N GLU A 116 19.92 13.11 -11.11
CA GLU A 116 20.69 14.14 -10.43
C GLU A 116 20.09 14.39 -9.04
N ASN A 117 20.90 14.19 -8.00
CA ASN A 117 20.54 14.38 -6.59
C ASN A 117 19.29 13.59 -6.12
N GLY A 118 18.99 12.43 -6.73
CA GLY A 118 17.86 11.62 -6.32
C GLY A 118 16.50 12.10 -6.82
N THR A 119 16.46 12.94 -7.86
CA THR A 119 15.21 13.44 -8.46
C THR A 119 14.65 12.55 -9.56
N GLY A 120 15.37 11.50 -9.95
CA GLY A 120 14.97 10.54 -10.97
C GLY A 120 14.21 9.36 -10.40
N ASN A 121 13.51 8.64 -11.27
CA ASN A 121 12.82 7.40 -10.92
C ASN A 121 13.80 6.24 -10.80
N ALA A 122 13.62 5.42 -9.77
CA ALA A 122 14.36 4.19 -9.54
C ALA A 122 13.61 3.01 -10.15
N TYR A 123 14.15 2.42 -11.22
CA TYR A 123 13.65 1.16 -11.77
C TYR A 123 14.52 0.01 -11.30
N VAL A 124 13.99 -0.86 -10.43
CA VAL A 124 14.72 -1.98 -9.83
C VAL A 124 14.14 -3.31 -10.27
N HIS A 125 14.92 -4.06 -11.06
CA HIS A 125 14.59 -5.41 -11.49
C HIS A 125 15.27 -6.46 -10.63
N MET A 126 14.53 -7.49 -10.21
CA MET A 126 15.09 -8.68 -9.56
C MET A 126 15.15 -9.87 -10.51
N ASP A 127 16.37 -10.32 -10.78
CA ASP A 127 16.70 -11.41 -11.69
C ASP A 127 17.20 -12.65 -10.91
N GLY A 128 16.25 -13.43 -10.39
CA GLY A 128 16.38 -14.88 -10.25
C GLY A 128 17.21 -15.51 -9.13
N HIS A 129 17.42 -14.87 -7.97
CA HIS A 129 18.10 -15.51 -6.84
C HIS A 129 17.19 -16.16 -5.78
N THR A 130 17.21 -17.49 -5.69
CA THR A 130 16.40 -18.27 -4.74
C THR A 130 17.05 -18.58 -3.38
N ASP A 131 18.20 -17.99 -2.99
CA ASP A 131 18.96 -18.51 -1.83
C ASP A 131 19.30 -17.50 -0.71
N SER A 132 18.93 -17.91 0.51
CA SER A 132 19.34 -17.44 1.84
C SER A 132 18.93 -16.04 2.35
N ALA A 133 18.72 -15.98 3.67
CA ALA A 133 18.11 -14.89 4.46
C ALA A 133 18.81 -13.50 4.43
N LYS A 134 19.84 -13.32 3.58
CA LYS A 134 20.59 -12.07 3.37
C LYS A 134 20.77 -11.73 1.88
N ALA A 135 20.13 -12.46 0.97
CA ALA A 135 20.14 -12.10 -0.45
C ALA A 135 19.22 -10.90 -0.69
N ASN A 136 19.54 -10.11 -1.69
CA ASN A 136 18.69 -9.02 -2.18
C ASN A 136 18.49 -7.84 -1.21
N GLU A 137 19.50 -7.52 -0.39
CA GLU A 137 19.41 -6.40 0.55
C GLU A 137 20.03 -5.10 0.01
N LEU A 138 19.23 -4.03 -0.05
CA LEU A 138 19.73 -2.66 -0.20
C LEU A 138 19.77 -2.03 1.19
N ARG A 139 20.99 -1.91 1.72
CA ARG A 139 21.29 -1.41 3.07
C ARG A 139 21.75 0.04 3.10
N GLY A 140 22.20 0.58 1.97
CA GLY A 140 22.37 2.02 1.82
C GLY A 140 21.03 2.71 1.57
N ALA A 141 20.96 4.00 1.84
CA ALA A 141 19.77 4.80 1.57
C ALA A 141 19.55 4.95 0.06
N ILE A 142 18.29 4.95 -0.34
CA ILE A 142 17.84 5.17 -1.71
C ILE A 142 17.20 6.55 -1.79
N HIS A 143 17.67 7.37 -2.73
CA HIS A 143 17.16 8.69 -3.03
C HIS A 143 16.60 8.67 -4.45
N CYS A 144 15.28 8.85 -4.58
CA CYS A 144 14.59 8.85 -5.87
C CYS A 144 13.26 9.61 -5.78
N GLN A 145 12.72 9.97 -6.94
CA GLN A 145 11.35 10.45 -7.06
C GLN A 145 10.38 9.28 -6.85
N ASP A 146 10.19 8.43 -7.87
CA ASP A 146 9.40 7.20 -7.72
C ASP A 146 10.31 5.97 -7.62
N PHE A 147 9.86 4.95 -6.92
CA PHE A 147 10.54 3.66 -6.81
C PHE A 147 9.70 2.54 -7.40
N VAL A 148 10.15 1.94 -8.49
CA VAL A 148 9.45 0.88 -9.21
C VAL A 148 10.22 -0.43 -9.08
N LYS A 149 9.60 -1.43 -8.45
CA LYS A 149 10.14 -2.78 -8.28
C LYS A 149 9.42 -3.77 -9.18
N PHE A 150 10.17 -4.54 -9.96
CA PHE A 150 9.66 -5.59 -10.83
C PHE A 150 10.57 -6.83 -10.83
N GLY A 151 10.13 -7.92 -11.47
CA GLY A 151 10.77 -9.23 -11.38
C GLY A 151 10.19 -10.09 -10.26
N ALA A 152 9.48 -11.15 -10.64
CA ALA A 152 8.68 -11.99 -9.74
C ALA A 152 9.48 -13.01 -8.91
N GLN A 153 10.74 -13.24 -9.29
CA GLN A 153 11.48 -14.42 -8.82
C GLN A 153 12.01 -14.28 -7.39
N THR A 154 12.19 -13.06 -6.89
CA THR A 154 12.74 -12.83 -5.54
C THR A 154 12.16 -11.59 -4.89
N ASP A 155 12.21 -11.58 -3.56
CA ASP A 155 11.95 -10.38 -2.78
C ASP A 155 13.14 -9.42 -2.85
N LEU A 156 12.85 -8.12 -2.83
CA LEU A 156 13.82 -7.07 -2.53
C LEU A 156 13.68 -6.66 -1.06
N ARG A 157 14.78 -6.52 -0.33
CA ARG A 157 14.76 -6.06 1.06
C ARG A 157 15.39 -4.68 1.19
N LEU A 158 14.62 -3.73 1.73
CA LEU A 158 15.08 -2.38 2.03
C LEU A 158 15.33 -2.26 3.53
N THR A 159 16.57 -2.02 3.94
CA THR A 159 16.93 -1.99 5.38
C THR A 159 17.36 -0.61 5.88
N ALA A 160 17.51 0.37 4.99
CA ALA A 160 17.85 1.74 5.34
C ALA A 160 16.59 2.60 5.54
N SER A 161 16.79 3.81 6.07
CA SER A 161 15.83 4.90 5.87
C SER A 161 16.01 5.44 4.46
N ASN A 162 14.98 5.34 3.63
CA ASN A 162 15.04 5.82 2.25
C ASN A 162 14.37 7.18 2.10
N ALA A 163 14.78 7.95 1.10
CA ALA A 163 14.22 9.25 0.73
C ALA A 163 13.55 9.13 -0.65
N ILE A 164 12.41 8.44 -0.67
CA ILE A 164 11.55 8.30 -1.84
C ILE A 164 10.51 9.43 -1.75
N ALA A 165 10.52 10.35 -2.72
CA ALA A 165 9.69 11.55 -2.64
C ALA A 165 8.27 11.36 -3.21
N GLY A 166 8.14 10.44 -4.16
CA GLY A 166 6.91 10.06 -4.84
C GLY A 166 6.37 8.74 -4.32
N LYS A 167 6.00 7.84 -5.24
CA LYS A 167 5.37 6.56 -4.89
C LYS A 167 6.34 5.38 -4.95
N VAL A 168 6.01 4.31 -4.25
CA VAL A 168 6.57 2.98 -4.44
C VAL A 168 5.58 2.14 -5.24
N GLU A 169 5.97 1.70 -6.44
CA GLU A 169 5.20 0.80 -7.27
C GLU A 169 5.84 -0.59 -7.26
N LEU A 170 5.15 -1.56 -6.67
CA LEU A 170 5.52 -2.96 -6.72
C LEU A 170 4.76 -3.61 -7.86
N GLN A 171 5.41 -3.89 -8.99
CA GLN A 171 4.76 -4.51 -10.15
C GLN A 171 4.75 -6.03 -10.06
N ASP A 172 5.83 -6.62 -9.55
CA ASP A 172 6.00 -8.08 -9.40
C ASP A 172 6.82 -8.45 -8.16
N GLY A 173 6.55 -9.64 -7.65
CA GLY A 173 7.33 -10.27 -6.57
C GLY A 173 7.06 -9.65 -5.20
N GLY A 174 8.04 -9.76 -4.31
CA GLY A 174 7.97 -9.24 -2.95
C GLY A 174 8.85 -8.01 -2.71
N LEU A 175 8.42 -7.16 -1.80
CA LEU A 175 9.21 -6.09 -1.20
C LEU A 175 9.15 -6.23 0.33
N VAL A 176 10.31 -6.28 0.98
CA VAL A 176 10.42 -6.37 2.43
C VAL A 176 10.89 -5.02 2.99
N ALA A 177 10.04 -4.36 3.76
CA ALA A 177 10.38 -3.17 4.53
C ALA A 177 10.99 -3.58 5.87
N ALA A 178 12.32 -3.52 5.96
CA ALA A 178 13.06 -3.99 7.13
C ALA A 178 13.39 -2.91 8.17
N HIS A 179 12.80 -1.72 8.00
CA HIS A 179 12.99 -0.56 8.84
C HIS A 179 11.71 0.29 8.80
N ARG A 180 11.40 1.07 9.86
CA ARG A 180 10.17 1.88 9.93
C ARG A 180 9.99 2.79 8.71
N TYR A 181 11.09 3.41 8.27
CA TYR A 181 11.14 4.31 7.10
C TYR A 181 11.78 3.65 5.88
N ALA A 182 11.61 2.34 5.71
CA ALA A 182 12.17 1.61 4.58
C ALA A 182 11.59 2.07 3.23
N LEU A 183 10.39 2.67 3.20
CA LEU A 183 9.85 3.28 1.99
C LEU A 183 10.04 4.80 1.95
N GLY A 184 10.58 5.41 3.02
CA GLY A 184 10.44 6.84 3.28
C GLY A 184 9.25 7.15 4.18
N SER A 185 9.00 8.44 4.43
CA SER A 185 7.85 8.93 5.19
C SER A 185 6.67 9.22 4.26
N ASP A 186 5.47 8.77 4.61
CA ASP A 186 4.22 9.09 3.90
C ASP A 186 4.20 8.75 2.40
N VAL A 187 4.95 7.71 2.01
CA VAL A 187 5.02 7.26 0.61
C VAL A 187 3.84 6.38 0.26
N ASP A 188 3.17 6.70 -0.84
CA ASP A 188 2.11 5.87 -1.41
C ASP A 188 2.70 4.55 -1.92
N LEU A 189 2.17 3.42 -1.44
CA LEU A 189 2.48 2.08 -1.90
C LEU A 189 1.41 1.59 -2.88
N GLU A 190 1.80 1.40 -4.14
CA GLU A 190 0.97 0.85 -5.20
C GLU A 190 1.41 -0.58 -5.54
N MET A 191 0.49 -1.53 -5.37
CA MET A 191 0.77 -2.96 -5.53
C MET A 191 0.11 -3.54 -6.78
N GLY A 192 0.90 -4.22 -7.60
CA GLY A 192 0.47 -5.03 -8.73
C GLY A 192 -0.22 -6.32 -8.29
N ILE A 193 -0.77 -7.04 -9.27
CA ILE A 193 -1.47 -8.31 -9.03
C ILE A 193 -0.46 -9.38 -8.60
N GLY A 194 -0.78 -10.15 -7.55
CA GLY A 194 0.07 -11.22 -7.03
C GLY A 194 1.30 -10.74 -6.26
N THR A 195 1.43 -9.44 -6.03
CA THR A 195 2.58 -8.86 -5.33
C THR A 195 2.46 -8.96 -3.83
N ARG A 196 3.61 -8.90 -3.15
CA ARG A 196 3.69 -9.02 -1.69
C ARG A 196 4.48 -7.88 -1.06
N PHE A 197 3.92 -7.27 -0.02
CA PHE A 197 4.64 -6.33 0.83
C PHE A 197 4.78 -6.93 2.24
N ASP A 198 6.02 -7.18 2.63
CA ASP A 198 6.38 -7.82 3.88
C ASP A 198 6.95 -6.77 4.84
N LEU A 199 6.32 -6.60 6.00
CA LEU A 199 6.87 -5.81 7.10
C LEU A 199 7.89 -6.68 7.83
N LYS A 200 9.09 -6.17 8.09
CA LYS A 200 10.09 -6.84 8.93
C LYS A 200 10.93 -5.79 9.63
N THR A 201 10.26 -4.76 10.14
CA THR A 201 10.94 -3.59 10.67
C THR A 201 11.68 -3.95 11.96
N GLY A 202 11.23 -4.99 12.67
CA GLY A 202 11.66 -5.25 14.05
C GLY A 202 11.27 -4.12 15.01
N ALA A 203 10.53 -3.13 14.49
CA ALA A 203 9.91 -2.04 15.21
C ALA A 203 8.41 -2.36 15.32
N ALA A 204 7.74 -1.75 16.29
CA ALA A 204 6.31 -1.94 16.44
C ALA A 204 5.51 -1.40 15.24
N THR A 205 6.08 -0.52 14.40
CA THR A 205 5.34 0.16 13.32
C THR A 205 6.11 0.24 12.00
N CYS A 206 5.36 0.23 10.90
CA CYS A 206 5.77 0.64 9.55
C CYS A 206 4.77 1.67 9.04
N GLU A 207 5.25 2.79 8.48
CA GLU A 207 4.40 3.91 8.08
C GLU A 207 4.46 4.11 6.56
N ILE A 208 3.30 4.34 5.95
CA ILE A 208 3.14 4.67 4.53
C ILE A 208 2.10 5.77 4.36
N GLY A 209 2.10 6.44 3.21
CA GLY A 209 1.09 7.42 2.84
C GLY A 209 -0.23 6.71 2.55
N GLY A 210 -0.42 6.24 1.34
CA GLY A 210 -1.57 5.45 0.93
C GLY A 210 -1.23 3.99 0.60
N LEU A 211 -2.22 3.09 0.74
CA LEU A 211 -2.11 1.71 0.26
C LEU A 211 -3.09 1.49 -0.89
N ARG A 212 -2.57 1.19 -2.09
CA ARG A 212 -3.38 0.89 -3.28
C ARG A 212 -2.98 -0.43 -3.91
N SER A 213 -3.91 -1.08 -4.61
CA SER A 213 -3.56 -2.20 -5.49
C SER A 213 -4.39 -2.26 -6.76
N ARG A 214 -3.76 -2.72 -7.86
CA ARG A 214 -4.42 -3.01 -9.14
C ARG A 214 -5.12 -4.38 -9.17
N GLY A 215 -5.10 -5.11 -8.06
CA GLY A 215 -5.79 -6.39 -7.87
C GLY A 215 -5.38 -7.08 -6.57
N ARG A 216 -5.43 -8.42 -6.56
CA ARG A 216 -5.10 -9.21 -5.36
C ARG A 216 -3.61 -9.06 -5.03
N ALA A 217 -3.31 -8.36 -3.94
CA ALA A 217 -1.99 -8.21 -3.37
C ALA A 217 -2.03 -8.65 -1.91
N THR A 218 -0.89 -8.92 -1.29
CA THR A 218 -0.85 -9.31 0.12
C THR A 218 0.12 -8.45 0.90
N VAL A 219 -0.35 -7.88 2.01
CA VAL A 219 0.51 -7.28 3.02
C VAL A 219 0.55 -8.19 4.25
N ARG A 220 1.74 -8.39 4.82
CA ARG A 220 1.90 -9.19 6.03
C ARG A 220 3.17 -8.86 6.82
N PRO A 221 3.22 -9.17 8.12
CA PRO A 221 4.47 -9.26 8.86
C PRO A 221 5.28 -10.47 8.38
N ASN A 222 6.59 -10.29 8.37
CA ASN A 222 7.61 -11.26 8.01
C ASN A 222 8.54 -11.46 9.21
N GLY A 223 7.94 -11.83 10.33
CA GLY A 223 8.59 -12.09 11.60
C GLY A 223 7.61 -12.65 12.62
N THR A 224 8.10 -12.96 13.82
CA THR A 224 7.25 -13.42 14.94
C THR A 224 6.80 -12.27 15.85
N ALA A 225 7.27 -11.05 15.59
CA ALA A 225 6.93 -9.86 16.36
C ALA A 225 5.54 -9.34 15.98
N SER A 226 4.94 -8.55 16.87
CA SER A 226 3.78 -7.72 16.54
C SER A 226 4.24 -6.48 15.77
N GLU A 227 3.64 -6.24 14.63
CA GLU A 227 3.90 -5.07 13.78
C GLU A 227 2.56 -4.39 13.47
N THR A 228 2.57 -3.07 13.41
CA THR A 228 1.42 -2.26 13.00
C THR A 228 1.74 -1.57 11.69
N LEU A 229 0.88 -1.74 10.69
CA LEU A 229 0.90 -0.92 9.49
C LEU A 229 0.10 0.36 9.77
N VAL A 230 0.77 1.50 9.73
CA VAL A 230 0.12 2.82 9.81
C VAL A 230 0.04 3.41 8.41
N ILE A 231 -1.16 3.83 8.03
CA ILE A 231 -1.49 4.37 6.72
C ILE A 231 -1.93 5.82 6.91
N HIS A 232 -1.27 6.75 6.23
CA HIS A 232 -1.55 8.19 6.25
C HIS A 232 -2.05 8.70 4.89
N PRO A 233 -3.26 8.30 4.42
CA PRO A 233 -3.76 8.79 3.13
C PRO A 233 -3.71 10.32 3.08
N ALA A 234 -3.11 10.87 2.04
CA ALA A 234 -3.02 12.32 1.88
C ALA A 234 -4.42 12.94 1.71
N ALA A 235 -4.61 14.17 2.20
CA ALA A 235 -5.87 14.89 2.09
C ALA A 235 -6.39 14.93 0.63
N ASN A 236 -7.71 14.80 0.46
CA ASN A 236 -8.39 14.77 -0.85
C ASN A 236 -7.97 13.61 -1.76
N THR A 237 -7.32 12.57 -1.23
CA THR A 237 -7.02 11.35 -1.99
C THR A 237 -7.91 10.19 -1.56
N THR A 238 -8.17 9.28 -2.50
CA THR A 238 -8.71 7.96 -2.19
C THR A 238 -7.68 6.89 -2.55
N ASN A 239 -7.46 5.97 -1.63
CA ASN A 239 -6.62 4.80 -1.78
C ASN A 239 -7.50 3.57 -1.79
N VAL A 240 -7.43 2.75 -2.83
CA VAL A 240 -8.22 1.52 -2.94
C VAL A 240 -7.29 0.32 -2.95
N PHE A 241 -7.37 -0.51 -1.92
CA PHE A 241 -6.63 -1.74 -1.82
C PHE A 241 -7.58 -2.93 -2.01
N ASN A 242 -7.37 -3.63 -3.13
CA ASN A 242 -8.13 -4.83 -3.53
C ASN A 242 -7.46 -6.13 -3.07
N GLY A 243 -6.36 -6.01 -2.30
CA GLY A 243 -5.64 -7.12 -1.72
C GLY A 243 -6.14 -7.48 -0.31
N SER A 244 -5.45 -8.43 0.32
CA SER A 244 -5.68 -8.84 1.70
C SER A 244 -4.54 -8.39 2.60
N LEU A 245 -4.89 -8.01 3.82
CA LEU A 245 -3.96 -7.89 4.94
C LEU A 245 -4.02 -9.21 5.71
N SER A 246 -2.86 -9.83 5.94
CA SER A 246 -2.78 -11.14 6.58
C SER A 246 -1.61 -11.21 7.54
N ASN A 247 -1.63 -12.15 8.47
CA ASN A 247 -0.43 -12.53 9.21
C ASN A 247 -0.13 -14.01 8.99
N VAL A 248 1.07 -14.31 8.51
CA VAL A 248 1.57 -15.69 8.44
C VAL A 248 2.23 -16.09 9.76
N ASN A 249 2.93 -15.13 10.38
CA ASN A 249 3.55 -15.23 11.69
C ASN A 249 3.36 -13.88 12.41
N GLY A 250 3.45 -13.87 13.74
CA GLY A 250 3.29 -12.64 14.52
C GLY A 250 1.86 -12.08 14.46
N ILE A 251 1.73 -10.81 14.83
CA ILE A 251 0.46 -10.07 14.84
C ILE A 251 0.61 -8.88 13.90
N LEU A 252 -0.40 -8.64 13.06
CA LEU A 252 -0.49 -7.41 12.26
C LEU A 252 -1.63 -6.54 12.79
N GLY A 253 -1.30 -5.39 13.34
CA GLY A 253 -2.27 -4.32 13.59
C GLY A 253 -2.36 -3.37 12.39
N VAL A 254 -3.46 -2.62 12.30
CA VAL A 254 -3.67 -1.61 11.25
C VAL A 254 -4.11 -0.31 11.89
N THR A 255 -3.46 0.80 11.54
CA THR A 255 -3.87 2.14 11.95
C THR A 255 -4.06 3.01 10.71
N VAL A 256 -5.18 3.72 10.62
CA VAL A 256 -5.43 4.72 9.58
C VAL A 256 -5.48 6.09 10.24
N ALA A 257 -4.55 6.98 9.87
CA ALA A 257 -4.26 8.22 10.57
C ALA A 257 -4.24 9.48 9.67
N GLY A 258 -4.33 9.32 8.35
CA GLY A 258 -4.28 10.44 7.38
C GLY A 258 -5.66 11.01 7.03
N ALA A 259 -5.70 12.29 6.63
CA ALA A 259 -6.93 13.02 6.28
C ALA A 259 -7.58 12.61 4.94
N GLY A 260 -6.95 11.71 4.19
CA GLY A 260 -7.52 11.09 3.00
C GLY A 260 -8.40 9.88 3.33
N ARG A 261 -8.83 9.18 2.28
CA ARG A 261 -9.65 7.97 2.38
C ARG A 261 -8.86 6.72 2.04
N GLN A 262 -8.87 5.73 2.93
CA GLN A 262 -8.46 4.36 2.65
C GLN A 262 -9.70 3.48 2.43
N VAL A 263 -9.68 2.66 1.39
CA VAL A 263 -10.73 1.68 1.05
C VAL A 263 -10.10 0.30 1.00
N PHE A 264 -10.67 -0.65 1.74
CA PHE A 264 -10.31 -2.07 1.68
C PHE A 264 -11.43 -2.87 1.03
N ASN A 265 -11.12 -3.52 -0.09
CA ASN A 265 -12.04 -4.36 -0.85
C ASN A 265 -11.73 -5.85 -0.72
N GLY A 266 -10.57 -6.24 -0.19
CA GLY A 266 -10.24 -7.64 0.00
C GLY A 266 -10.58 -8.14 1.40
N ALA A 267 -10.79 -9.45 1.50
CA ALA A 267 -10.95 -10.13 2.77
C ALA A 267 -9.60 -10.28 3.46
N SER A 268 -9.46 -9.64 4.61
CA SER A 268 -8.27 -9.66 5.45
C SER A 268 -8.48 -10.56 6.66
N ASP A 269 -7.41 -11.22 7.11
CA ASP A 269 -7.44 -12.22 8.20
C ASP A 269 -6.38 -11.94 9.28
N TYR A 270 -5.83 -10.72 9.31
CA TYR A 270 -4.90 -10.31 10.35
C TYR A 270 -5.51 -10.39 11.75
N THR A 271 -4.64 -10.57 12.76
CA THR A 271 -5.06 -10.79 14.16
C THR A 271 -4.67 -9.68 15.13
N GLY A 272 -4.27 -8.51 14.64
CA GLY A 272 -4.11 -7.30 15.48
C GLY A 272 -5.29 -6.36 15.31
N ASP A 273 -5.43 -5.40 16.21
CA ASP A 273 -6.56 -4.47 16.19
C ASP A 273 -6.47 -3.49 14.99
N THR A 274 -7.63 -2.94 14.64
CA THR A 274 -7.77 -1.87 13.66
C THR A 274 -8.11 -0.58 14.37
N VAL A 275 -7.33 0.47 14.13
CA VAL A 275 -7.58 1.80 14.69
C VAL A 275 -7.83 2.78 13.56
N VAL A 276 -8.93 3.53 13.65
CA VAL A 276 -9.20 4.68 12.77
C VAL A 276 -9.08 5.94 13.60
N GLU A 277 -7.99 6.68 13.42
CA GLU A 277 -7.68 7.87 14.21
C GLU A 277 -8.54 9.08 13.79
N SER A 278 -8.59 10.10 14.65
CA SER A 278 -9.36 11.31 14.41
C SER A 278 -9.00 11.97 13.08
N GLY A 279 -10.01 12.32 12.29
CA GLY A 279 -9.84 12.92 10.96
C GLY A 279 -9.54 11.92 9.84
N ALA A 280 -9.29 10.65 10.16
CA ALA A 280 -9.08 9.61 9.15
C ALA A 280 -10.38 9.04 8.61
N THR A 281 -10.33 8.50 7.38
CA THR A 281 -11.46 7.78 6.77
C THR A 281 -11.04 6.38 6.32
N LEU A 282 -11.68 5.34 6.87
CA LEU A 282 -11.55 3.95 6.44
C LEU A 282 -12.91 3.41 5.97
N LEU A 283 -13.00 2.97 4.71
CA LEU A 283 -14.20 2.31 4.17
C LEU A 283 -13.92 0.86 3.76
N LEU A 284 -14.94 0.03 3.88
CA LEU A 284 -14.95 -1.35 3.38
C LEU A 284 -15.84 -1.46 2.15
N GLY A 285 -15.31 -1.95 1.03
CA GLY A 285 -16.15 -2.34 -0.10
C GLY A 285 -16.93 -3.62 0.17
N ASP A 286 -17.75 -4.06 -0.79
CA ASP A 286 -18.65 -5.22 -0.63
C ASP A 286 -17.93 -6.52 -0.20
N ASP A 287 -16.74 -6.75 -0.76
CA ASP A 287 -15.88 -7.90 -0.45
C ASP A 287 -14.88 -7.61 0.69
N GLY A 288 -14.89 -6.38 1.23
CA GLY A 288 -13.98 -5.92 2.27
C GLY A 288 -14.31 -6.58 3.61
N VAL A 289 -13.34 -7.30 4.17
CA VAL A 289 -13.44 -7.90 5.51
C VAL A 289 -12.22 -7.52 6.32
N LEU A 290 -12.43 -6.98 7.52
CA LEU A 290 -11.34 -6.77 8.49
C LEU A 290 -11.11 -8.02 9.35
N GLY A 291 -9.92 -8.09 9.96
CA GLY A 291 -9.54 -9.14 10.90
C GLY A 291 -10.56 -9.38 12.02
N ALA A 292 -10.50 -10.56 12.64
CA ALA A 292 -11.38 -10.96 13.75
C ALA A 292 -10.94 -10.35 15.09
N THR A 293 -10.72 -9.05 15.09
CA THR A 293 -10.17 -8.24 16.18
C THR A 293 -10.93 -6.93 16.32
N GLU A 294 -10.62 -6.18 17.38
CA GLU A 294 -11.31 -4.91 17.63
C GLU A 294 -11.06 -3.91 16.50
N VAL A 295 -12.11 -3.16 16.17
CA VAL A 295 -12.06 -1.99 15.29
C VAL A 295 -12.46 -0.77 16.11
N SER A 296 -11.48 0.02 16.54
CA SER A 296 -11.69 1.22 17.35
C SER A 296 -11.74 2.46 16.44
N VAL A 297 -12.82 3.23 16.51
CA VAL A 297 -13.04 4.43 15.69
C VAL A 297 -13.09 5.65 16.59
N ALA A 298 -12.08 6.50 16.49
CA ALA A 298 -11.94 7.69 17.32
C ALA A 298 -12.98 8.77 16.99
N GLY A 299 -13.22 9.66 17.95
CA GLY A 299 -14.03 10.86 17.73
C GLY A 299 -13.49 11.71 16.56
N GLY A 300 -14.37 12.08 15.63
CA GLY A 300 -14.03 12.80 14.40
C GLY A 300 -13.47 11.93 13.27
N ALA A 301 -13.23 10.64 13.50
CA ALA A 301 -12.90 9.68 12.45
C ALA A 301 -14.15 9.24 11.67
N THR A 302 -13.96 8.71 10.46
CA THR A 302 -15.02 8.14 9.63
C THR A 302 -14.73 6.68 9.32
N PHE A 303 -15.63 5.79 9.69
CA PHE A 303 -15.60 4.37 9.34
C PHE A 303 -16.86 4.00 8.55
N GLY A 304 -16.83 3.01 7.67
CA GLY A 304 -18.06 2.62 6.97
C GLY A 304 -17.90 1.76 5.74
N GLY A 305 -18.83 1.92 4.81
CA GLY A 305 -18.96 1.12 3.60
C GLY A 305 -19.98 -0.01 3.73
N THR A 306 -19.82 -1.05 2.93
CA THR A 306 -20.78 -2.15 2.74
C THR A 306 -20.21 -3.53 3.09
N GLY A 307 -18.93 -3.57 3.45
CA GLY A 307 -18.22 -4.79 3.84
C GLY A 307 -18.55 -5.29 5.25
N SER A 308 -17.57 -5.92 5.90
CA SER A 308 -17.77 -6.46 7.25
C SER A 308 -16.56 -6.42 8.17
N THR A 309 -16.83 -6.39 9.48
CA THR A 309 -15.81 -6.58 10.53
C THR A 309 -16.07 -7.92 11.21
N ALA A 310 -15.03 -8.76 11.32
CA ALA A 310 -15.14 -10.03 12.01
C ALA A 310 -14.97 -9.89 13.54
N GLY A 311 -14.48 -8.75 14.03
CA GLY A 311 -14.47 -8.39 15.45
C GLY A 311 -15.36 -7.20 15.79
N ALA A 312 -15.28 -6.78 17.05
CA ALA A 312 -16.12 -5.73 17.63
C ALA A 312 -15.85 -4.37 16.98
N LEU A 313 -16.90 -3.65 16.61
CA LEU A 313 -16.80 -2.24 16.24
C LEU A 313 -17.02 -1.40 17.49
N VAL A 314 -15.99 -0.67 17.90
CA VAL A 314 -15.99 0.24 19.06
C VAL A 314 -16.00 1.68 18.56
N LEU A 315 -17.01 2.44 18.95
CA LEU A 315 -17.20 3.84 18.54
C LEU A 315 -17.01 4.78 19.72
N ASP A 316 -16.05 5.69 19.59
CA ASP A 316 -15.89 6.82 20.51
C ASP A 316 -16.95 7.92 20.22
N ASP A 317 -17.16 8.79 21.21
CA ASP A 317 -18.00 9.97 21.06
C ASP A 317 -17.53 10.87 19.89
N GLY A 318 -18.46 11.27 19.03
CA GLY A 318 -18.19 12.05 17.82
C GLY A 318 -17.66 11.24 16.62
N ALA A 319 -17.64 9.91 16.69
CA ALA A 319 -17.32 9.06 15.54
C ALA A 319 -18.39 9.19 14.44
N LYS A 320 -17.97 8.96 13.19
CA LYS A 320 -18.86 9.02 12.01
C LYS A 320 -18.92 7.67 11.31
N LEU A 321 -20.12 7.25 10.96
CA LEU A 321 -20.38 6.06 10.16
C LEU A 321 -20.88 6.47 8.78
N LYS A 322 -20.10 6.13 7.75
CA LYS A 322 -20.47 6.37 6.35
C LYS A 322 -21.12 5.14 5.76
N LEU A 323 -22.45 5.14 5.69
CA LEU A 323 -23.23 3.92 5.41
C LEU A 323 -24.11 4.09 4.17
N THR A 324 -24.43 2.96 3.55
CA THR A 324 -25.30 2.90 2.38
C THR A 324 -26.61 2.19 2.74
N PRO A 325 -27.76 2.90 2.74
CA PRO A 325 -29.05 2.27 2.99
C PRO A 325 -29.35 1.13 2.03
N GLY A 326 -29.84 0.01 2.57
CA GLY A 326 -30.16 -1.19 1.79
C GLY A 326 -28.98 -2.13 1.56
N THR A 327 -27.75 -1.69 1.79
CA THR A 327 -26.53 -2.51 1.77
C THR A 327 -25.75 -2.31 3.07
N PRO A 328 -26.20 -2.94 4.18
CA PRO A 328 -25.70 -2.61 5.49
C PRO A 328 -24.25 -3.06 5.68
N LEU A 329 -23.48 -2.23 6.41
CA LEU A 329 -22.24 -2.67 7.05
C LEU A 329 -22.57 -3.79 8.07
N ARG A 330 -21.78 -4.86 8.07
CA ARG A 330 -21.98 -6.01 8.96
C ARG A 330 -20.86 -6.10 9.98
N VAL A 331 -21.20 -6.08 11.26
CA VAL A 331 -20.19 -6.15 12.32
C VAL A 331 -20.44 -7.35 13.23
N ALA A 332 -19.37 -7.88 13.84
CA ALA A 332 -19.53 -8.98 14.77
C ALA A 332 -20.33 -8.55 16.00
N SER A 333 -19.93 -7.46 16.63
CA SER A 333 -20.66 -6.78 17.71
C SER A 333 -20.51 -5.28 17.56
N LEU A 334 -21.43 -4.54 18.16
CA LEU A 334 -21.40 -3.08 18.22
C LEU A 334 -21.25 -2.66 19.67
N ASP A 335 -20.17 -1.94 19.97
CA ASP A 335 -19.97 -1.27 21.24
C ASP A 335 -19.83 0.23 20.96
N ALA A 336 -20.63 1.03 21.63
CA ALA A 336 -20.55 2.48 21.55
C ALA A 336 -20.41 2.96 23.00
N VAL A 337 -19.50 3.90 23.22
CA VAL A 337 -19.35 4.52 24.54
C VAL A 337 -20.74 5.02 24.99
N THR A 338 -21.09 4.77 26.25
CA THR A 338 -22.37 5.22 26.81
C THR A 338 -22.55 6.72 26.55
N ASP A 339 -23.72 7.11 26.02
CA ASP A 339 -24.06 8.48 25.63
C ASP A 339 -23.23 9.06 24.46
N ALA A 340 -22.55 8.24 23.67
CA ALA A 340 -21.86 8.69 22.47
C ALA A 340 -22.83 9.28 21.44
N SER A 341 -22.46 10.45 20.90
CA SER A 341 -23.05 11.01 19.70
C SER A 341 -22.34 10.42 18.48
N VAL A 342 -23.09 9.72 17.63
CA VAL A 342 -22.57 9.09 16.41
C VAL A 342 -23.30 9.64 15.20
N THR A 343 -22.56 10.19 14.23
CA THR A 343 -23.16 10.63 12.97
C THR A 343 -23.28 9.47 12.00
N ILE A 344 -24.49 9.24 11.46
CA ILE A 344 -24.73 8.39 10.30
C ILE A 344 -24.73 9.27 9.05
N ASP A 345 -23.67 9.20 8.24
CA ASP A 345 -23.53 9.91 6.98
C ASP A 345 -23.98 9.05 5.79
N VAL A 346 -25.02 9.50 5.10
CA VAL A 346 -25.56 8.88 3.89
C VAL A 346 -25.46 9.77 2.64
N SER A 347 -24.69 10.86 2.71
CA SER A 347 -24.66 11.95 1.71
C SER A 347 -24.10 11.56 0.33
N GLU A 348 -23.22 10.56 0.24
CA GLU A 348 -22.60 10.12 -1.01
C GLU A 348 -23.32 8.94 -1.69
N ASN A 349 -24.49 8.55 -1.19
CA ASN A 349 -25.23 7.44 -1.77
C ASN A 349 -25.90 7.87 -3.09
N ALA A 350 -25.54 7.20 -4.19
CA ALA A 350 -26.09 7.47 -5.53
C ALA A 350 -27.61 7.25 -5.61
N SER A 351 -28.14 6.38 -4.75
CA SER A 351 -29.57 6.14 -4.58
C SER A 351 -29.87 6.00 -3.09
N PHE A 352 -30.95 6.65 -2.64
CA PHE A 352 -31.42 6.55 -1.27
C PHE A 352 -32.64 5.63 -1.20
N SER A 353 -32.62 4.68 -0.27
CA SER A 353 -33.76 3.84 0.08
C SER A 353 -33.86 3.73 1.60
N GLU A 354 -35.06 3.48 2.12
CA GLU A 354 -35.20 3.05 3.51
C GLU A 354 -34.62 1.66 3.72
N GLY A 355 -34.21 1.34 4.94
CA GLY A 355 -33.73 0.01 5.31
C GLY A 355 -32.50 0.02 6.22
N PRO A 356 -31.97 -1.16 6.55
CA PRO A 356 -30.81 -1.29 7.41
C PRO A 356 -29.57 -0.66 6.76
N VAL A 357 -28.79 0.04 7.60
CA VAL A 357 -27.49 0.64 7.25
C VAL A 357 -26.34 -0.02 8.03
N LEU A 358 -26.62 -0.56 9.21
CA LEU A 358 -25.68 -1.26 10.08
C LEU A 358 -26.39 -2.46 10.71
N THR A 359 -25.70 -3.60 10.78
CA THR A 359 -26.22 -4.82 11.43
C THR A 359 -25.13 -5.47 12.29
N TRP A 360 -25.51 -6.07 13.42
CA TRP A 360 -24.59 -6.81 14.28
C TRP A 360 -25.10 -8.20 14.65
N SER A 361 -24.17 -9.14 14.84
CA SER A 361 -24.50 -10.55 15.12
C SER A 361 -24.39 -10.94 16.59
N GLY A 362 -23.58 -10.24 17.37
CA GLY A 362 -23.24 -10.50 18.76
C GLY A 362 -23.92 -9.52 19.70
N ALA A 363 -23.16 -9.03 20.68
CA ALA A 363 -23.65 -7.98 21.59
C ALA A 363 -23.87 -6.66 20.83
N GLY A 364 -24.91 -5.94 21.23
CA GLY A 364 -25.11 -4.54 20.86
C GLY A 364 -24.75 -3.63 22.05
N PRO A 365 -24.83 -2.31 21.86
CA PRO A 365 -24.50 -1.35 22.91
C PRO A 365 -25.49 -1.48 24.08
N ALA A 366 -25.01 -1.21 25.29
CA ALA A 366 -25.79 -1.35 26.53
C ALA A 366 -26.97 -0.35 26.63
N ALA A 367 -26.86 0.77 25.93
CA ALA A 367 -27.89 1.78 25.74
C ALA A 367 -27.92 2.22 24.27
N ALA A 368 -29.04 2.79 23.83
CA ALA A 368 -29.15 3.33 22.47
C ALA A 368 -28.21 4.55 22.33
N PRO A 369 -27.25 4.54 21.38
CA PRO A 369 -26.46 5.73 21.05
C PRO A 369 -27.34 6.84 20.49
N ASP A 370 -26.91 8.09 20.61
CA ASP A 370 -27.57 9.21 19.94
C ASP A 370 -27.09 9.26 18.49
N PHE A 371 -27.92 8.76 17.56
CA PHE A 371 -27.60 8.73 16.14
C PHE A 371 -28.12 9.97 15.43
N GLU A 372 -27.21 10.81 14.94
CA GLU A 372 -27.55 11.92 14.06
C GLU A 372 -27.48 11.48 12.59
N LEU A 373 -28.60 11.56 11.86
CA LEU A 373 -28.61 11.27 10.42
C LEU A 373 -28.26 12.51 9.59
N VAL A 374 -27.26 12.41 8.73
CA VAL A 374 -26.81 13.48 7.83
C VAL A 374 -26.81 13.01 6.38
N GLY A 375 -27.22 13.90 5.46
CA GLY A 375 -27.17 13.66 4.01
C GLY A 375 -28.39 12.95 3.42
N ALA A 376 -29.42 12.67 4.23
CA ALA A 376 -30.68 12.13 3.71
C ALA A 376 -31.41 13.18 2.85
N PRO A 377 -32.07 12.76 1.74
CA PRO A 377 -32.83 13.69 0.91
C PRO A 377 -34.08 14.18 1.65
N SER A 378 -34.59 15.36 1.28
CA SER A 378 -35.85 15.84 1.82
C SER A 378 -37.01 14.92 1.43
N ALA A 379 -37.80 14.49 2.42
CA ALA A 379 -39.05 13.78 2.17
C ALA A 379 -40.20 14.77 1.95
N SER A 380 -41.12 14.44 1.03
CA SER A 380 -42.32 15.28 0.81
C SER A 380 -43.29 15.29 1.99
N ARG A 381 -43.20 14.28 2.86
CA ARG A 381 -44.00 14.12 4.09
C ARG A 381 -43.12 13.42 5.12
N GLY A 382 -42.90 14.02 6.29
CA GLY A 382 -42.06 13.46 7.35
C GLY A 382 -40.59 13.87 7.26
N ALA A 383 -39.75 13.23 8.08
CA ALA A 383 -38.30 13.37 8.09
C ALA A 383 -37.66 11.98 8.14
N TYR A 384 -36.51 11.81 7.49
CA TYR A 384 -35.74 10.59 7.66
C TYR A 384 -34.98 10.65 8.97
N GLU A 385 -34.99 9.53 9.70
CA GLU A 385 -34.29 9.37 10.97
C GLU A 385 -33.50 8.06 10.96
N ALA A 386 -32.41 8.03 11.74
CA ALA A 386 -31.70 6.80 12.07
C ALA A 386 -32.42 6.13 13.24
N VAL A 387 -32.98 4.94 13.01
CA VAL A 387 -33.75 4.18 13.98
C VAL A 387 -32.89 3.04 14.51
N PHE A 388 -32.64 3.05 15.81
CA PHE A 388 -31.96 1.96 16.52
C PHE A 388 -32.96 0.87 16.93
N ASP A 389 -32.66 -0.37 16.55
CA ASP A 389 -33.46 -1.54 16.91
C ASP A 389 -32.55 -2.62 17.54
N ALA A 390 -32.55 -2.68 18.87
CA ALA A 390 -31.76 -3.64 19.63
C ALA A 390 -32.21 -5.09 19.43
N GLU A 391 -33.50 -5.31 19.18
CA GLU A 391 -34.07 -6.65 19.03
C GLU A 391 -33.75 -7.22 17.64
N ALA A 392 -33.92 -6.42 16.60
CA ALA A 392 -33.53 -6.78 15.24
C ALA A 392 -32.01 -6.66 14.99
N ARG A 393 -31.26 -6.12 15.96
CA ARG A 393 -29.81 -5.93 15.93
C ARG A 393 -29.33 -5.09 14.74
N GLN A 394 -29.97 -3.94 14.55
CA GLN A 394 -29.68 -3.06 13.43
C GLN A 394 -29.84 -1.57 13.76
N VAL A 395 -29.21 -0.74 12.93
CA VAL A 395 -29.60 0.65 12.71
C VAL A 395 -30.18 0.73 11.30
N ALA A 396 -31.34 1.35 11.17
CA ALA A 396 -32.01 1.53 9.88
C ALA A 396 -32.30 3.00 9.62
N VAL A 397 -32.37 3.38 8.35
CA VAL A 397 -32.93 4.67 7.95
C VAL A 397 -34.39 4.48 7.59
N ALA A 398 -35.26 5.24 8.24
CA ALA A 398 -36.71 5.14 8.05
C ALA A 398 -37.37 6.51 7.96
N LEU A 399 -38.49 6.59 7.25
CA LEU A 399 -39.30 7.80 7.20
C LEU A 399 -40.21 7.88 8.43
N VAL A 400 -40.00 8.92 9.24
CA VAL A 400 -40.80 9.19 10.43
C VAL A 400 -41.79 10.31 10.12
N PHE A 401 -43.08 10.03 10.30
CA PHE A 401 -44.12 11.04 10.18
C PHE A 401 -44.29 11.75 11.52
N PRO A 402 -44.43 13.08 11.54
CA PRO A 402 -44.81 13.77 12.76
C PRO A 402 -46.14 13.18 13.27
N PRO A 403 -46.36 13.13 14.60
CA PRO A 403 -47.63 12.71 15.14
C PRO A 403 -48.72 13.57 14.50
N ALA A 404 -49.79 12.92 14.00
CA ALA A 404 -50.85 13.61 13.28
C ALA A 404 -51.30 14.83 14.09
N THR A 405 -51.00 16.03 13.60
CA THR A 405 -51.57 17.24 14.16
C THR A 405 -53.07 17.09 14.01
N THR A 406 -53.78 16.92 15.13
CA THR A 406 -55.24 16.89 15.17
C THR A 406 -55.76 18.07 14.35
N ILE A 407 -56.31 17.79 13.17
CA ILE A 407 -57.01 18.79 12.37
C ILE A 407 -58.26 19.12 13.18
N ILE A 408 -58.22 20.20 13.95
CA ILE A 408 -59.43 20.79 14.51
C ILE A 408 -60.15 21.44 13.33
N VAL A 409 -61.05 20.69 12.70
CA VAL A 409 -62.08 21.26 11.84
C VAL A 409 -62.98 22.09 12.74
N ARG A 410 -62.91 23.42 12.60
CA ARG A 410 -63.91 24.34 13.17
C ARG A 410 -64.97 24.64 12.15
#